data_AF-A0A7H9TXC9-F1
#
_entry.id   AF-A0A7H9TXC9-F1
#
_cell.length_a   1.000
_cell.length_b   1.000
_cell.length_c   1.000
_cell.angle_alpha   90.00
_cell.angle_beta   90.00
_cell.angle_gamma   90.00
#
_symmetry.space_group_name_H-M   'P 1'
#
loop_
_entity.id
_entity.type
_entity.pdbx_description
1 polymer ?
#
loop_
_entity_poly.entity_id
_entity_poly.type
_entity_poly.pdbx_seq_one_letter_code
_entity_poly.pdbx_strand_id
1 'polypeptide(L)'
;MFIAYNQGNEQPQRIRHNIKLGLRQYTIAFDVNLVKEGENEQYKWCEITLPVGMPTYSQLVSAIIHGRYSDDAMQAIINNHLLEDEDSEHQKEWNDMQMWRMEAKRMAKEILEEIKK
;
A
#
# COMPACT_ATOMS: atom_id res chain seq x y z
N MET A 1 1.76 -6.92 11.23
CA MET A 1 1.99 -5.96 10.13
C MET A 1 1.65 -4.59 10.66
N PHE A 2 2.46 -3.58 10.39
CA PHE A 2 2.23 -2.22 10.87
C PHE A 2 2.23 -1.27 9.67
N ILE A 3 1.20 -0.43 9.56
CA ILE A 3 1.08 0.59 8.53
C ILE A 3 1.27 1.95 9.20
N ALA A 4 2.17 2.77 8.66
CA ALA A 4 2.41 4.12 9.11
C ALA A 4 2.25 5.10 7.95
N TYR A 5 1.61 6.23 8.23
CA TYR A 5 1.52 7.35 7.30
C TYR A 5 2.56 8.37 7.71
N ASN A 6 3.52 8.63 6.85
CA ASN A 6 4.66 9.49 7.14
C ASN A 6 4.64 10.73 6.23
N GLN A 7 5.28 11.79 6.70
CA GLN A 7 5.52 13.00 5.95
C GLN A 7 6.95 13.48 6.19
N GLY A 8 7.59 14.01 5.17
CA GLY A 8 8.98 14.45 5.26
C GLY A 8 9.44 15.19 4.02
N ASN A 9 10.66 15.73 4.07
CA ASN A 9 11.19 16.59 3.02
C ASN A 9 12.06 15.83 2.01
N GLU A 10 12.17 14.52 2.15
CA GLU A 10 12.96 13.65 1.28
C GLU A 10 12.09 12.50 0.79
N GLN A 11 12.34 12.06 -0.45
CA GLN A 11 11.67 10.90 -1.00
C GLN A 11 12.11 9.64 -0.25
N PRO A 12 11.17 8.82 0.26
CA PRO A 12 11.53 7.62 1.01
C PRO A 12 12.17 6.57 0.10
N GLN A 13 13.11 5.81 0.66
CA GLN A 13 13.58 4.59 0.01
C GLN A 13 12.42 3.59 -0.12
N ARG A 14 12.20 3.08 -1.33
CA ARG A 14 11.11 2.15 -1.65
C ARG A 14 11.14 0.90 -0.78
N ILE A 15 12.32 0.30 -0.57
CA ILE A 15 12.50 -0.90 0.24
C ILE A 15 13.64 -0.67 1.22
N ARG A 16 13.35 -0.85 2.51
CA ARG A 16 14.35 -0.87 3.59
C ARG A 16 14.26 -2.22 4.28
N HIS A 17 15.38 -2.69 4.80
CA HIS A 17 15.39 -3.88 5.64
C HIS A 17 16.22 -3.65 6.89
N ASN A 18 15.81 -4.29 7.98
CA ASN A 18 16.55 -4.31 9.24
C ASN A 18 16.66 -5.77 9.71
N ILE A 19 17.69 -6.09 10.48
CA ILE A 19 17.88 -7.41 11.08
C ILE A 19 17.27 -7.39 12.48
N LYS A 20 16.20 -8.17 12.69
CA LYS A 20 15.62 -8.42 14.02
C LYS A 20 15.71 -9.90 14.33
N LEU A 21 16.34 -10.23 15.47
CA LEU A 21 16.47 -11.62 15.94
C LEU A 21 17.11 -12.55 14.89
N GLY A 22 18.09 -12.05 14.13
CA GLY A 22 18.75 -12.81 13.06
C GLY A 22 17.95 -12.95 11.76
N LEU A 23 16.72 -12.42 11.70
CA LEU A 23 15.87 -12.46 10.52
C LEU A 23 15.74 -11.06 9.88
N ARG A 24 15.63 -11.02 8.56
CA ARG A 24 15.35 -9.77 7.83
C ARG A 24 13.90 -9.36 8.06
N GLN A 25 13.69 -8.10 8.42
CA GLN A 25 12.40 -7.44 8.47
C GLN A 25 12.36 -6.36 7.40
N TYR A 26 11.36 -6.42 6.52
CA TYR A 26 11.24 -5.49 5.40
C TYR A 26 10.23 -4.39 5.73
N THR A 27 10.61 -3.16 5.39
CA THR A 27 9.75 -1.97 5.42
C THR A 27 9.66 -1.41 4.02
N ILE A 28 8.45 -1.24 3.51
CA ILE A 28 8.18 -0.82 2.13
C ILE A 28 7.46 0.51 2.17
N ALA A 29 8.00 1.49 1.46
CA ALA A 29 7.33 2.77 1.21
C ALA A 29 6.58 2.71 -0.13
N PHE A 30 5.33 3.17 -0.16
CA PHE A 30 4.46 3.20 -1.33
C PHE A 30 3.49 4.38 -1.24
N ASP A 31 2.80 4.67 -2.35
CA ASP A 31 1.88 5.81 -2.48
C ASP A 31 2.54 7.15 -2.08
N VAL A 32 3.73 7.39 -2.64
CA VAL A 32 4.51 8.60 -2.39
C VAL A 32 3.91 9.75 -3.19
N ASN A 33 3.34 10.73 -2.49
CA ASN A 33 2.67 11.89 -3.06
C ASN A 33 3.40 13.17 -2.66
N LEU A 34 3.63 14.06 -3.62
CA LEU A 34 4.21 15.38 -3.38
C LEU A 34 3.10 16.36 -2.95
N VAL A 35 3.25 16.93 -1.76
CA VAL A 35 2.25 17.79 -1.11
C VAL A 35 2.57 19.27 -1.30
N LYS A 36 3.85 19.61 -1.44
CA LYS A 36 4.31 20.98 -1.65
C LYS A 36 5.49 20.97 -2.61
N GLU A 37 5.39 21.71 -3.69
CA GLU A 37 6.51 22.00 -4.62
C GLU A 37 7.15 23.35 -4.25
N GLY A 38 8.49 23.42 -4.26
CA GLY A 38 9.27 24.63 -3.99
C GLY A 38 10.55 24.36 -3.19
N GLU A 39 11.09 25.37 -2.51
CA GLU A 39 12.33 25.26 -1.70
C GLU A 39 12.23 24.26 -0.53
N ASN A 40 11.01 23.86 -0.15
CA ASN A 40 10.76 22.83 0.86
C ASN A 40 9.76 21.82 0.28
N GLU A 41 10.25 20.93 -0.57
CA GLU A 41 9.47 19.80 -1.06
C GLU A 41 8.98 18.97 0.14
N GLN A 42 7.70 18.64 0.15
CA GLN A 42 7.12 17.78 1.19
C GLN A 42 6.45 16.59 0.55
N TYR A 43 6.88 15.41 0.94
CA TYR A 43 6.31 14.15 0.53
C TYR A 43 5.45 13.59 1.64
N LYS A 44 4.32 12.98 1.26
CA LYS A 44 3.56 12.06 2.10
C LYS A 44 3.63 10.67 1.50
N TRP A 45 3.81 9.67 2.34
CA TRP A 45 3.86 8.29 1.89
C TRP A 45 3.33 7.33 2.95
N CYS A 46 2.96 6.14 2.49
CA CYS A 46 2.59 5.04 3.35
C CYS A 46 3.77 4.10 3.51
N GLU A 47 4.03 3.63 4.73
CA GLU A 47 5.01 2.60 5.02
C GLU A 47 4.35 1.38 5.62
N ILE A 48 4.67 0.21 5.06
CA ILE A 48 4.30 -1.08 5.63
C ILE A 48 5.55 -1.72 6.21
N THR A 49 5.50 -2.06 7.49
CA THR A 49 6.46 -2.97 8.11
C THR A 49 5.88 -4.38 8.15
N LEU A 50 6.54 -5.30 7.44
CA LEU A 50 6.14 -6.70 7.37
C LEU A 50 6.64 -7.50 8.58
N PRO A 51 6.07 -8.69 8.84
CA PRO A 51 6.63 -9.62 9.80
C PRO A 51 8.09 -9.97 9.49
N VAL A 52 8.83 -10.42 10.51
CA VAL A 52 10.20 -10.92 10.32
C VAL A 52 10.20 -12.14 9.41
N GLY A 53 11.20 -12.24 8.54
CA GLY A 53 11.34 -13.31 7.55
C GLY A 53 11.10 -12.83 6.12
N MET A 54 11.12 -13.77 5.18
CA MET A 54 10.87 -13.49 3.77
C MET A 54 9.37 -13.25 3.56
N PRO A 55 8.95 -12.07 3.08
CA PRO A 55 7.55 -11.79 2.88
C PRO A 55 6.98 -12.59 1.71
N THR A 56 5.75 -13.07 1.86
CA THR A 56 5.05 -13.73 0.77
C THR A 56 4.37 -12.71 -0.14
N TYR A 57 4.10 -13.10 -1.38
CA TYR A 57 3.32 -12.29 -2.31
C TYR A 57 1.96 -11.87 -1.72
N SER A 58 1.24 -12.81 -1.09
CA SER A 58 -0.08 -12.53 -0.49
C SER A 58 0.00 -11.51 0.64
N GLN A 59 1.03 -11.58 1.48
CA GLN A 59 1.27 -10.61 2.55
C GLN A 59 1.52 -9.21 1.99
N LEU A 60 2.34 -9.10 0.94
CA LEU A 60 2.62 -7.82 0.28
C LEU A 60 1.35 -7.20 -0.32
N VAL A 61 0.59 -8.01 -1.08
CA VAL A 61 -0.65 -7.54 -1.72
C VAL A 61 -1.66 -7.06 -0.69
N SER A 62 -1.92 -7.88 0.34
CA SER A 62 -2.85 -7.51 1.42
C SER A 62 -2.38 -6.22 2.09
N ALA A 63 -1.10 -6.11 2.44
CA ALA A 63 -0.57 -4.94 3.11
C ALA A 63 -0.76 -3.64 2.31
N ILE A 64 -0.48 -3.67 1.00
CA ILE A 64 -0.61 -2.50 0.11
C ILE A 64 -2.08 -2.11 -0.04
N ILE A 65 -3.00 -3.08 -0.11
CA ILE A 65 -4.44 -2.81 -0.18
C ILE A 65 -4.90 -2.15 1.13
N HIS A 66 -4.57 -2.71 2.29
CA HIS A 66 -4.94 -2.16 3.60
C HIS A 66 -4.35 -0.78 3.86
N GLY A 67 -3.26 -0.42 3.18
CA GLY A 67 -2.68 0.92 3.24
C GLY A 67 -3.59 2.02 2.70
N ARG A 68 -4.45 1.68 1.72
CA ARG A 68 -5.34 2.64 1.06
C ARG A 68 -6.80 2.47 1.45
N TYR A 69 -7.24 1.23 1.64
CA TYR A 69 -8.61 0.90 2.02
C TYR A 69 -8.59 0.06 3.30
N SER A 70 -9.19 0.56 4.37
CA SER A 70 -9.43 -0.26 5.57
C SER A 70 -10.41 -1.39 5.28
N ASP A 71 -10.47 -2.39 6.17
CA ASP A 71 -11.43 -3.49 6.04
C ASP A 71 -12.87 -2.99 6.00
N ASP A 72 -13.21 -2.04 6.86
CA ASP A 72 -14.53 -1.43 6.91
C ASP A 72 -14.85 -0.67 5.60
N ALA A 73 -13.87 0.07 5.05
CA ALA A 73 -14.06 0.79 3.78
C ALA A 73 -14.25 -0.18 2.60
N MET A 74 -13.47 -1.27 2.54
CA MET A 74 -13.65 -2.29 1.51
C MET A 74 -15.03 -2.96 1.64
N GLN A 75 -15.47 -3.31 2.85
CA GLN A 75 -16.79 -3.89 3.08
C GLN A 75 -17.91 -2.93 2.67
N ALA A 76 -17.80 -1.64 3.00
CA ALA A 76 -18.76 -0.63 2.59
C ALA A 76 -18.86 -0.54 1.06
N ILE A 77 -17.73 -0.44 0.35
CA ILE A 77 -17.70 -0.37 -1.12
C ILE A 77 -18.29 -1.65 -1.74
N ILE A 78 -17.95 -2.84 -1.21
CA ILE A 78 -18.51 -4.12 -1.67
C ILE A 78 -20.02 -4.14 -1.48
N ASN A 79 -20.51 -3.76 -0.29
CA ASN A 79 -21.93 -3.82 0.04
C ASN A 79 -22.74 -2.83 -0.79
N ASN A 80 -22.25 -1.59 -0.95
CA ASN A 80 -22.92 -0.57 -1.76
C ASN A 80 -23.03 -1.03 -3.22
N HIS A 81 -21.95 -1.59 -3.78
CA HIS A 81 -21.98 -2.14 -5.14
C HIS A 81 -22.96 -3.32 -5.32
N LEU A 82 -23.15 -4.16 -4.29
CA LEU A 82 -24.05 -5.33 -4.36
C LEU A 82 -25.52 -4.99 -4.12
N LEU A 83 -25.81 -3.90 -3.40
CA LEU A 83 -27.17 -3.53 -2.99
C LEU A 83 -27.81 -2.46 -3.88
N GLU A 84 -27.01 -1.61 -4.53
CA GLU A 84 -27.51 -0.45 -5.30
C GLU A 84 -26.98 -0.49 -6.75
N ASP A 85 -27.66 -1.27 -7.60
CA ASP A 85 -27.23 -1.65 -8.96
C ASP A 85 -27.27 -0.50 -9.99
N GLU A 86 -27.78 0.68 -9.63
CA GLU A 86 -27.96 1.82 -10.55
C GLU A 86 -27.22 3.11 -10.15
N ASP A 87 -26.46 3.11 -9.05
CA ASP A 87 -25.66 4.28 -8.67
C ASP A 87 -24.29 4.30 -9.36
N SER A 88 -24.12 5.25 -10.28
CA SER A 88 -22.87 5.49 -11.00
C SER A 88 -21.68 5.78 -10.08
N GLU A 89 -21.90 6.33 -8.88
CA GLU A 89 -20.85 6.62 -7.91
C GLU A 89 -20.31 5.34 -7.27
N HIS A 90 -21.19 4.42 -6.86
CA HIS A 90 -20.78 3.13 -6.29
C HIS A 90 -20.04 2.24 -7.29
N GLN A 91 -20.47 2.26 -8.56
CA GLN A 91 -19.75 1.56 -9.62
C GLN A 91 -18.34 2.13 -9.84
N LYS A 92 -18.19 3.46 -9.72
CA LYS A 92 -16.89 4.13 -9.82
C LYS A 92 -15.99 3.77 -8.63
N GLU A 93 -16.49 3.84 -7.40
CA GLU A 93 -15.73 3.44 -6.20
C GLU A 93 -15.28 1.99 -6.26
N TRP A 94 -16.16 1.09 -6.73
CA TRP A 94 -15.82 -0.30 -6.98
C TRP A 94 -14.69 -0.43 -8.00
N ASN A 95 -14.81 0.23 -9.14
CA ASN A 95 -13.80 0.18 -10.21
C ASN A 95 -12.45 0.72 -9.72
N ASP A 96 -12.45 1.84 -8.99
CA ASP A 96 -11.25 2.43 -8.41
C ASP A 96 -10.58 1.47 -7.42
N MET A 97 -11.36 0.81 -6.57
CA MET A 97 -10.86 -0.22 -5.67
C MET A 97 -10.28 -1.42 -6.43
N GLN A 98 -10.95 -1.92 -7.48
CA GLN A 98 -10.41 -3.04 -8.28
C GLN A 98 -9.13 -2.66 -9.03
N MET A 99 -9.06 -1.44 -9.59
CA MET A 99 -7.85 -0.91 -10.21
C MET A 99 -6.70 -0.84 -9.20
N TRP A 100 -6.95 -0.33 -8.00
CA TRP A 100 -5.94 -0.34 -6.94
C TRP A 100 -5.49 -1.74 -6.57
N ARG A 101 -6.40 -2.72 -6.50
CA ARG A 101 -6.02 -4.12 -6.24
C ARG A 101 -5.12 -4.70 -7.32
N MET A 102 -5.34 -4.35 -8.60
CA MET A 102 -4.44 -4.77 -9.69
C MET A 102 -3.05 -4.13 -9.55
N GLU A 103 -3.02 -2.84 -9.21
CA GLU A 103 -1.77 -2.11 -9.01
C GLU A 103 -0.99 -2.63 -7.79
N ALA A 104 -1.68 -2.93 -6.69
CA ALA A 104 -1.10 -3.57 -5.50
C ALA A 104 -0.46 -4.92 -5.83
N LYS A 105 -1.13 -5.73 -6.68
CA LYS A 105 -0.59 -7.01 -7.18
C LYS A 105 0.66 -6.83 -8.04
N ARG A 106 0.71 -5.78 -8.86
CA ARG A 106 1.88 -5.44 -9.69
C ARG A 106 3.05 -5.01 -8.81
N MET A 107 2.83 -4.04 -7.92
CA MET A 107 3.83 -3.55 -6.97
C MET A 107 4.39 -4.67 -6.09
N ALA A 108 3.52 -5.53 -5.54
CA ALA A 108 3.94 -6.66 -4.72
C ALA A 108 4.86 -7.63 -5.47
N LYS A 109 4.63 -7.85 -6.77
CA LYS A 109 5.48 -8.70 -7.59
C LYS A 109 6.86 -8.07 -7.79
N GLU A 110 6.91 -6.78 -8.14
CA GLU A 110 8.17 -6.04 -8.30
C GLU A 110 8.99 -6.05 -7.01
N ILE A 111 8.36 -5.74 -5.88
CA ILE A 111 9.03 -5.74 -4.57
C ILE A 111 9.57 -7.13 -4.24
N LEU A 112 8.80 -8.19 -4.49
CA LEU A 112 9.24 -9.55 -4.23
C LEU A 112 10.43 -9.95 -5.12
N GLU A 113 10.46 -9.49 -6.37
CA GLU A 113 11.59 -9.69 -7.29
C GLU A 113 12.83 -8.89 -6.84
N GLU A 114 12.65 -7.64 -6.40
CA GLU A 114 13.72 -6.80 -5.84
C GLU A 114 14.32 -7.39 -4.56
N ILE A 115 13.49 -7.95 -3.66
CA ILE A 115 13.94 -8.57 -2.41
C ILE A 115 14.71 -9.87 -2.64
N LYS A 116 14.45 -10.57 -3.75
CA LYS A 116 15.09 -11.84 -4.13
C LYS A 116 16.44 -11.65 -4.83
N LYS A 117 16.72 -10.46 -5.34
CA LYS A 117 18.02 -10.11 -5.93
C LYS A 117 19.06 -9.89 -4.84
#